data_AF-A0A7S3Q9G7-F1
#
_entry.id   AF-A0A7S3Q9G7-F1
#
_cell.length_a   1.000
_cell.length_b   1.000
_cell.length_c   1.000
_cell.angle_alpha   90.00
_cell.angle_beta   90.00
_cell.angle_gamma   90.00
#
_symmetry.space_group_name_H-M   'P 1'
#
loop_
_entity.id
_entity.type
_entity.pdbx_description
1 polymer ?
#
loop_
_entity_poly.entity_id
_entity_poly.type
_entity_poly.pdbx_seq_one_letter_code
_entity_poly.pdbx_strand_id
1 'polypeptide(L)'
;SISMALTTIPMPRNVIYPFVGNSYGNVLTCEIQGFLYYLGASYSICSNSVLNIYFLSTIRFGMQETTVKKVLFPICFIASTLISVPYPIFVLKKKLLNPLPFDSWCGAYPFPADCYNSKDTSELECTRGDRVSAQIS
;
A
#
# COMPACT_ATOMS: atom_id res chain seq x y z
N SER A 1 -1.32 5.95 19.85
CA SER A 1 -1.51 4.71 19.08
C SER A 1 -0.16 4.06 18.87
N ILE A 2 0.11 2.92 19.49
CA ILE A 2 1.42 2.24 19.44
C ILE A 2 1.71 1.72 18.02
N SER A 3 0.67 1.34 17.26
CA SER A 3 0.79 0.87 15.88
C SER A 3 1.42 1.91 14.94
N MET A 4 1.01 3.17 15.03
CA MET A 4 1.57 4.26 14.21
C MET A 4 3.04 4.57 14.56
N ALA A 5 3.45 4.33 15.82
CA ALA A 5 4.85 4.45 16.21
C ALA A 5 5.69 3.23 15.77
N LEU A 6 5.09 2.04 15.75
CA LEU A 6 5.73 0.82 15.24
C LEU A 6 5.92 0.88 13.71
N THR A 7 5.06 1.58 12.97
CA THR A 7 5.24 1.76 11.52
C THR A 7 6.42 2.67 11.18
N THR A 8 6.92 3.52 12.08
CA THR A 8 8.14 4.30 11.78
C THR A 8 9.43 3.47 11.95
N ILE A 9 9.39 2.32 12.63
CA ILE A 9 10.56 1.46 12.87
C ILE A 9 11.21 0.95 11.58
N PRO A 10 10.47 0.36 10.60
CA PRO A 10 11.05 -0.17 9.37
C PRO A 10 11.49 0.89 8.36
N MET A 11 11.32 2.19 8.63
CA MET A 11 11.85 3.22 7.74
C MET A 11 13.39 3.20 7.72
N PRO A 12 14.03 3.66 6.62
CA PRO A 12 15.47 3.66 6.51
C PRO A 12 16.08 4.77 7.37
N ARG A 13 17.09 4.44 8.18
CA ARG A 13 17.80 5.42 9.04
C ARG A 13 18.62 6.47 8.28
N ASN A 14 19.01 6.16 7.04
CA ASN A 14 19.94 6.96 6.23
C ASN A 14 19.16 7.75 5.15
N VAL A 15 18.21 8.59 5.54
CA VAL A 15 17.48 9.44 4.59
C VAL A 15 17.53 10.90 5.01
N ILE A 16 17.28 11.78 4.04
CA ILE A 16 17.40 13.24 4.16
C ILE A 16 16.31 13.84 5.07
N TYR A 17 15.26 13.07 5.39
CA TYR A 17 14.11 13.54 6.15
C TYR A 17 14.30 13.39 7.67
N PRO A 18 13.98 14.42 8.47
CA PRO A 18 14.01 14.35 9.92
C PRO A 18 12.75 13.66 10.45
N PHE A 19 12.76 12.34 10.56
CA PHE A 19 11.66 11.62 11.20
C PHE A 19 11.66 11.87 12.72
N VAL A 20 10.48 12.12 13.28
CA VAL A 20 10.28 12.34 14.73
C VAL A 20 10.46 11.05 15.54
N GLY A 21 10.35 9.88 14.91
CA GLY A 21 10.52 8.57 15.53
C GLY A 21 11.87 7.91 15.23
N ASN A 22 12.32 7.03 16.12
CA ASN A 22 13.54 6.25 15.88
C ASN A 22 13.33 5.29 14.69
N SER A 23 14.02 5.58 13.60
CA SER A 23 14.05 4.76 12.39
C SER A 23 15.22 3.76 12.49
N TYR A 24 14.93 2.46 12.49
CA TYR A 24 15.96 1.41 12.61
C TYR A 24 16.08 0.52 11.37
N GLY A 25 15.16 0.68 10.41
CA GLY A 25 15.11 -0.12 9.20
C GLY A 25 16.11 0.29 8.13
N ASN A 26 15.94 -0.36 6.97
CA ASN A 26 16.65 -0.11 5.74
C ASN A 26 15.65 0.02 4.58
N VAL A 27 16.17 0.16 3.37
CA VAL A 27 15.34 0.32 2.17
C VAL A 27 14.46 -0.91 1.89
N LEU A 28 14.93 -2.12 2.19
CA LEU A 28 14.17 -3.35 2.01
C LEU A 28 13.01 -3.45 3.01
N THR A 29 13.22 -3.09 4.28
CA THR A 29 12.14 -3.09 5.28
C THR A 29 11.06 -2.06 4.95
N CYS A 30 11.46 -0.93 4.37
CA CYS A 30 10.55 0.07 3.84
C CYS A 30 9.72 -0.45 2.65
N GLU A 31 10.33 -1.15 1.70
CA GLU A 31 9.61 -1.82 0.61
C GLU A 31 8.60 -2.85 1.13
N ILE A 32 9.01 -3.70 2.07
CA ILE A 32 8.13 -4.73 2.64
C ILE A 32 6.96 -4.07 3.37
N GLN A 33 7.22 -3.02 4.16
CA GLN A 33 6.17 -2.29 4.85
C GLN A 33 5.17 -1.67 3.87
N GLY A 34 5.66 -0.90 2.89
CA GLY A 34 4.79 -0.24 1.91
C GLY A 34 3.98 -1.26 1.11
N PHE A 35 4.60 -2.37 0.73
CA PHE A 35 3.92 -3.46 0.02
C PHE A 35 2.77 -4.05 0.85
N LEU A 36 3.03 -4.38 2.11
CA LEU A 36 2.01 -4.93 3.01
C LEU A 36 0.90 -3.92 3.32
N TYR A 37 1.24 -2.64 3.42
CA TYR A 37 0.26 -1.57 3.58
C TYR A 37 -0.70 -1.50 2.40
N TYR A 38 -0.19 -1.42 1.16
CA TYR A 38 -1.04 -1.34 -0.03
C TYR A 38 -1.85 -2.62 -0.26
N LEU A 39 -1.24 -3.79 -0.02
CA LEU A 39 -1.93 -5.07 -0.10
C LEU A 39 -3.07 -5.15 0.92
N GLY A 40 -2.80 -4.81 2.18
CA GLY A 40 -3.77 -4.84 3.27
C GLY A 40 -4.89 -3.82 3.10
N ALA A 41 -4.57 -2.61 2.64
CA ALA A 41 -5.56 -1.57 2.36
C ALA A 41 -6.53 -2.02 1.25
N SER A 42 -5.99 -2.52 0.13
CA SER A 42 -6.79 -3.02 -0.99
C SER A 42 -7.67 -4.21 -0.57
N TYR A 43 -7.09 -5.16 0.16
CA TYR A 43 -7.80 -6.34 0.63
C TYR A 43 -8.91 -6.01 1.63
N SER A 44 -8.70 -4.98 2.47
CA SER A 44 -9.71 -4.50 3.42
C SER A 44 -10.93 -3.94 2.70
N ILE A 45 -10.72 -3.15 1.63
CA ILE A 45 -11.83 -2.63 0.80
C ILE A 45 -12.61 -3.78 0.18
N CYS A 46 -11.92 -4.77 -0.41
CA CYS A 46 -12.57 -5.93 -0.99
C CYS A 46 -13.35 -6.75 0.07
N SER A 47 -12.78 -6.96 1.24
CA SER A 47 -13.42 -7.72 2.34
C SER A 47 -14.72 -7.05 2.82
N ASN A 48 -14.76 -5.72 2.89
CA ASN A 48 -15.98 -4.98 3.20
C ASN A 48 -17.06 -5.20 2.13
N SER A 49 -16.69 -5.22 0.85
CA SER A 49 -17.63 -5.54 -0.24
C SER A 49 -18.16 -6.97 -0.15
N VAL A 50 -17.32 -7.95 0.22
CA VAL A 50 -17.74 -9.35 0.43
C VAL A 50 -18.76 -9.45 1.57
N LEU A 51 -18.59 -8.67 2.63
CA LEU A 51 -19.55 -8.63 3.74
C LEU A 51 -20.92 -8.08 3.28
N ASN A 52 -20.94 -7.07 2.42
CA ASN A 52 -22.19 -6.56 1.83
C ASN A 52 -22.86 -7.60 0.94
N ILE A 53 -22.09 -8.33 0.13
CA ILE A 53 -22.59 -9.44 -0.69
C ILE A 53 -23.18 -10.54 0.21
N TYR A 54 -22.50 -10.89 1.31
CA TYR A 54 -23.00 -11.84 2.29
C TYR A 54 -24.39 -11.43 2.83
N PHE A 55 -24.53 -10.18 3.29
CA PHE A 55 -25.81 -9.69 3.81
C PHE A 55 -26.90 -9.69 2.74
N LEU A 56 -26.58 -9.31 1.50
CA LEU A 56 -27.52 -9.37 0.38
C LEU A 56 -27.96 -10.81 0.10
N SER A 57 -27.03 -11.76 0.01
CA SER A 57 -27.31 -13.17 -0.27
C SER A 57 -28.15 -13.85 0.82
N THR A 58 -27.85 -13.58 2.09
CA THR A 58 -28.59 -14.20 3.20
C THR A 58 -29.95 -13.54 3.43
N ILE A 59 -30.05 -12.21 3.40
CA ILE A 59 -31.31 -11.51 3.73
C ILE A 59 -32.25 -11.48 2.52
N ARG A 60 -31.75 -11.11 1.33
CA ARG A 60 -32.61 -10.92 0.16
C ARG A 60 -32.89 -12.22 -0.57
N PHE A 61 -31.87 -13.06 -0.74
CA PHE A 61 -31.98 -14.30 -1.50
C PHE A 61 -32.23 -15.54 -0.63
N GLY A 62 -32.22 -15.40 0.70
CA GLY A 62 -32.48 -16.51 1.62
C GLY A 62 -31.49 -17.68 1.46
N MET A 63 -30.29 -17.43 0.95
CA MET A 63 -29.31 -18.49 0.71
C MET A 63 -28.89 -19.14 2.03
N GLN A 64 -28.77 -20.47 2.03
CA GLN A 64 -28.22 -21.19 3.16
C GLN A 64 -26.77 -20.77 3.41
N GLU A 65 -26.44 -20.54 4.68
CA GLU A 65 -25.11 -20.11 5.11
C GLU A 65 -24.00 -21.09 4.71
N THR A 66 -24.32 -22.39 4.62
CA THR A 66 -23.43 -23.44 4.15
C THR A 66 -23.00 -23.23 2.70
N THR A 67 -23.93 -22.85 1.82
CA THR A 67 -23.65 -22.54 0.41
C THR A 67 -22.80 -21.29 0.29
N VAL A 68 -23.11 -20.25 1.06
CA VAL A 68 -22.35 -19.00 1.07
C VAL A 68 -20.91 -19.24 1.54
N LYS A 69 -20.71 -19.99 2.63
CA LYS A 69 -19.39 -20.30 3.17
C LYS A 69 -18.55 -21.21 2.25
N LYS A 70 -19.17 -22.20 1.60
CA LYS A 70 -18.45 -23.19 0.78
C LYS A 70 -18.20 -22.73 -0.65
N VAL A 71 -19.04 -21.84 -1.18
CA VAL A 71 -18.97 -21.44 -2.60
C VAL A 71 -18.65 -19.95 -2.72
N LEU A 72 -19.45 -19.09 -2.09
CA LEU A 72 -19.34 -17.64 -2.29
C LEU A 72 -18.05 -17.08 -1.68
N PHE A 73 -17.75 -17.43 -0.43
CA PHE A 73 -16.53 -16.97 0.25
C PHE A 73 -15.23 -17.32 -0.48
N PRO A 74 -14.97 -18.58 -0.87
CA PRO A 74 -13.73 -18.89 -1.58
C PRO A 74 -13.63 -18.15 -2.91
N ILE A 75 -14.72 -18.03 -3.68
CA ILE A 75 -14.72 -17.26 -4.94
C ILE A 75 -14.40 -15.78 -4.67
N CYS A 76 -15.10 -15.18 -3.71
CA CYS A 76 -14.91 -13.78 -3.33
C CYS A 76 -13.50 -13.49 -2.79
N PHE A 77 -12.93 -14.38 -1.97
CA PHE A 77 -11.57 -14.20 -1.44
C PHE A 77 -10.50 -14.40 -2.52
N ILE A 78 -10.67 -15.36 -3.43
CA ILE A 78 -9.78 -15.53 -4.58
C ILE A 78 -9.83 -14.27 -5.47
N ALA A 79 -11.03 -13.80 -5.81
CA ALA A 79 -11.21 -12.57 -6.60
C ALA A 79 -10.59 -11.35 -5.90
N SER A 80 -10.81 -11.20 -4.60
CA SER A 80 -10.24 -10.10 -3.80
C SER A 80 -8.72 -10.12 -3.80
N THR A 81 -8.12 -11.31 -3.70
CA THR A 81 -6.65 -11.49 -3.75
C THR A 81 -6.12 -11.13 -5.14
N LEU A 82 -6.76 -11.60 -6.20
CA LEU A 82 -6.37 -11.30 -7.59
C LEU A 82 -6.45 -9.80 -7.91
N ILE A 83 -7.39 -9.07 -7.32
CA ILE A 83 -7.54 -7.62 -7.50
C ILE A 83 -6.53 -6.83 -6.65
N SER A 84 -6.21 -7.31 -5.44
CA SER A 84 -5.38 -6.57 -4.48
C SER A 84 -3.88 -6.66 -4.72
N VAL A 85 -3.41 -7.68 -5.45
CA VAL A 85 -1.98 -7.96 -5.67
C VAL A 85 -1.31 -7.18 -6.82
N PRO A 86 -1.96 -6.90 -7.97
CA PRO A 86 -1.31 -6.26 -9.12
C PRO A 86 -0.70 -4.88 -8.83
N TYR A 87 -1.44 -4.03 -8.11
CA TYR A 87 -1.00 -2.68 -7.79
C TYR A 87 0.29 -2.65 -6.94
N PRO A 88 0.36 -3.32 -5.76
CA PRO A 88 1.58 -3.30 -4.96
C PRO A 88 2.77 -3.96 -5.69
N ILE A 89 2.56 -4.96 -6.56
CA ILE A 89 3.63 -5.52 -7.40
C ILE A 89 4.15 -4.46 -8.40
N PHE A 90 3.26 -3.72 -9.05
CA PHE A 90 3.64 -2.67 -9.99
C PHE A 90 4.50 -1.59 -9.30
N VAL A 91 4.05 -1.10 -8.15
CA VAL A 91 4.75 -0.09 -7.36
C VAL A 91 6.12 -0.60 -6.89
N LEU A 92 6.21 -1.87 -6.46
CA LEU A 92 7.46 -2.52 -6.06
C LEU A 92 8.45 -2.61 -7.24
N LYS A 93 7.99 -3.05 -8.42
CA LYS A 93 8.83 -3.13 -9.63
C LYS A 93 9.39 -1.78 -10.05
N LYS A 94 8.59 -0.71 -9.87
CA LYS A 94 9.00 0.67 -10.16
C LYS A 94 9.88 1.28 -9.07
N LYS A 95 10.18 0.57 -7.98
CA LYS A 95 10.94 1.05 -6.81
C LYS A 95 10.37 2.35 -6.23
N LEU A 96 9.04 2.48 -6.29
CA LEU A 96 8.31 3.65 -5.79
C LEU A 96 8.01 3.57 -4.30
N LEU A 97 8.23 2.42 -3.64
CA LEU A 97 8.06 2.31 -2.19
C LEU A 97 9.24 2.99 -1.49
N ASN A 98 9.01 4.23 -1.07
CA ASN A 98 10.01 5.11 -0.49
C ASN A 98 9.43 5.82 0.74
N PRO A 99 10.29 6.28 1.66
CA PRO A 99 9.82 7.02 2.81
C PRO A 99 9.49 8.47 2.43
N LEU A 100 8.48 9.04 3.08
CA LEU A 100 8.03 10.42 2.90
C LEU A 100 8.15 11.19 4.21
N PRO A 101 8.43 12.50 4.18
CA PRO A 101 8.62 13.30 5.39
C PRO A 101 7.33 13.47 6.22
N PHE A 102 6.16 13.29 5.61
CA PHE A 102 4.86 13.52 6.23
C PHE A 102 4.09 12.24 6.57
N ASP A 103 4.55 11.07 6.11
CA ASP A 103 3.91 9.78 6.38
C ASP A 103 4.72 8.95 7.37
N SER A 104 4.04 8.13 8.17
CA SER A 104 4.66 7.19 9.12
C SER A 104 4.90 5.80 8.52
N TRP A 105 4.71 5.66 7.20
CA TRP A 105 4.93 4.44 6.43
C TRP A 105 5.57 4.80 5.08
N CYS A 106 6.10 3.79 4.39
CA CYS A 106 6.62 3.97 3.04
C CYS A 106 5.51 3.98 1.99
N GLY A 107 5.43 5.07 1.22
CA GLY A 107 4.42 5.32 0.20
C GLY A 107 4.96 5.16 -1.22
N ALA A 108 4.05 5.14 -2.20
CA ALA A 108 4.34 5.03 -3.62
C ALA A 108 4.75 6.39 -4.22
N TYR A 109 5.99 6.82 -4.02
CA TYR A 109 6.55 8.08 -4.51
C TYR A 109 8.01 7.92 -4.96
N PRO A 110 8.50 8.74 -5.91
CA PRO A 110 9.92 8.77 -6.20
C PRO A 110 10.69 9.39 -5.02
N PHE A 111 11.98 9.08 -4.92
CA PHE A 111 12.86 9.55 -3.85
C PHE A 111 14.05 10.33 -4.43
N PRO A 112 14.32 11.57 -3.96
CA PRO A 112 13.58 12.34 -2.95
C PRO A 112 12.17 12.80 -3.43
N ALA A 113 11.24 13.02 -2.50
CA ALA A 113 9.83 13.34 -2.75
C ALA A 113 9.60 14.52 -3.71
N ASP A 114 10.53 15.46 -3.82
CA ASP A 114 10.43 16.66 -4.67
C ASP A 114 11.01 16.48 -6.09
N CYS A 115 11.53 15.29 -6.42
CA CYS A 115 12.24 15.08 -7.69
C CYS A 115 11.31 14.96 -8.94
N TYR A 116 10.00 15.12 -8.78
CA TYR A 116 9.00 15.01 -9.86
C TYR A 116 8.79 16.31 -10.68
N ASN A 117 9.19 17.47 -10.14
CA ASN A 117 8.88 18.80 -10.69
C ASN A 117 10.04 19.47 -11.45
N SER A 118 11.03 18.74 -11.97
CA SER A 118 12.20 19.36 -12.62
C SER A 118 11.88 19.90 -14.04
N LYS A 119 11.13 21.00 -14.11
CA LYS A 119 11.32 22.02 -15.16
C LYS A 119 12.34 23.08 -14.75
N ASP A 120 12.73 23.10 -13.48
CA ASP A 120 13.72 24.03 -12.98
C ASP A 120 15.11 23.39 -12.91
N THR A 121 16.08 24.15 -13.38
CA THR A 121 17.42 23.68 -13.74
C THR A 121 18.31 23.72 -12.48
N SER A 122 18.00 22.85 -11.52
CA SER A 122 18.86 22.54 -10.36
C SER A 122 18.61 21.11 -9.85
N GLU A 123 19.11 20.14 -10.62
CA GLU A 123 19.87 18.97 -10.14
C GLU A 123 19.33 18.12 -8.96
N LEU A 124 18.02 17.99 -8.75
CA LEU A 124 17.47 16.94 -7.90
C LEU A 124 17.15 15.70 -8.74
N GLU A 125 18.19 14.92 -9.05
CA GLU A 125 18.04 13.61 -9.66
C GLU A 125 17.30 12.66 -8.71
N CYS A 126 16.27 11.98 -9.22
CA CYS A 126 15.61 10.91 -8.47
C CYS A 126 16.60 9.75 -8.31
N THR A 127 17.10 9.55 -7.10
CA THR A 127 18.00 8.43 -6.79
C THR A 127 17.29 7.08 -6.84
N ARG A 128 15.96 7.06 -6.65
CA ARG A 128 15.16 5.84 -6.60
C ARG A 128 13.70 6.09 -6.99
N GLY A 129 13.13 5.15 -7.74
CA GLY A 129 11.80 5.27 -8.32
C GLY A 129 11.86 5.87 -9.73
N ASP A 130 11.20 5.23 -10.70
CA ASP A 130 11.00 5.85 -12.01
C ASP A 130 10.19 7.15 -11.84
N ARG A 131 10.40 8.13 -12.73
CA ARG A 131 9.53 9.31 -12.88
C ARG A 131 8.16 8.88 -13.41
N VAL A 132 7.41 8.16 -12.58
CA VAL A 132 5.99 7.97 -12.79
C VAL A 132 5.39 9.29 -12.41
N SER A 133 5.01 10.07 -13.42
CA SER A 133 4.15 11.25 -13.28
C SER A 133 3.01 10.85 -12.35
N ALA A 134 3.11 11.23 -11.08
CA ALA A 134 2.08 10.99 -10.07
C ALA A 134 0.91 11.95 -10.35
N GLN A 135 0.31 11.83 -11.52
CA GLN A 135 -1.05 12.28 -11.79
C GLN A 135 -1.93 11.04 -11.67
N ILE A 136 -2.28 10.71 -10.44
CA ILE A 136 -3.58 10.11 -10.18
C ILE A 136 -4.42 11.28 -9.70
N SER A 137 -5.09 11.92 -10.67
CA SER A 137 -6.23 12.81 -10.43
C SER A 137 -7.36 12.07 -9.74
#